data_AF-A0A4Y2Q5D7-F1
#
_entry.id   AF-A0A4Y2Q5D7-F1
#
_cell.length_a   1.000
_cell.length_b   1.000
_cell.length_c   1.000
_cell.angle_alpha   90.00
_cell.angle_beta   90.00
_cell.angle_gamma   90.00
#
_symmetry.space_group_name_H-M   'P 1'
#
loop_
_entity.id
_entity.type
_entity.pdbx_description
1 polymer ?
#
loop_
_entity_poly.entity_id
_entity_poly.type
_entity_poly.pdbx_seq_one_letter_code
_entity_poly.pdbx_strand_id
1 'polypeptide(L)'
;MKIRSKKYGALKAKYKALKRRVKSEEGIESDLIKIGNSTLVEKHKLNMCRLSCVSKFVSDLLDVVFGRDILANSSMKGIKSASKPPLPENKLNNVMSNTCEKFNVDVGTVGAAV
;
A
#
# COMPACT_ATOMS: atom_id res chain seq x y z
N MET A 1 35.45 40.05 -9.81
CA MET A 1 35.10 38.62 -9.61
C MET A 1 33.58 38.43 -9.48
N LYS A 2 32.85 38.05 -10.56
CA LYS A 2 31.38 37.81 -10.51
C LYS A 2 30.93 36.51 -11.21
N ILE A 3 31.86 35.60 -11.51
CA ILE A 3 31.59 34.42 -12.36
C ILE A 3 31.16 33.19 -11.51
N ARG A 4 31.60 33.08 -10.24
CA ARG A 4 31.29 31.93 -9.37
C ARG A 4 29.80 31.83 -8.98
N SER A 5 29.11 32.97 -8.81
CA SER A 5 27.71 33.03 -8.37
C SER A 5 26.73 32.45 -9.41
N LYS A 6 26.93 32.72 -10.71
CA LYS A 6 26.06 32.20 -11.79
C LYS A 6 26.14 30.67 -11.93
N LYS A 7 27.33 30.09 -11.80
CA LYS A 7 27.54 28.63 -11.84
C LYS A 7 26.81 27.91 -10.70
N TYR A 8 26.88 28.47 -9.49
CA TYR A 8 26.21 27.89 -8.32
C TYR A 8 24.68 28.01 -8.41
N GLY A 9 24.16 29.14 -8.90
CA GLY A 9 22.73 29.33 -9.14
C GLY A 9 22.16 28.34 -10.16
N ALA A 10 22.86 28.12 -11.27
CA ALA A 10 22.47 27.13 -12.28
C ALA A 10 22.51 25.69 -11.73
N LEU A 11 23.52 25.35 -10.93
CA LEU A 11 23.62 24.03 -10.30
C LEU A 11 22.48 23.81 -9.29
N LYS A 12 22.16 24.82 -8.48
CA LYS A 12 21.05 24.79 -7.51
C LYS A 12 19.69 24.67 -8.21
N ALA A 13 19.51 25.32 -9.36
CA ALA A 13 18.30 25.20 -10.17
C ALA A 13 18.17 23.79 -10.78
N LYS A 14 19.27 23.24 -11.33
CA LYS A 14 19.32 21.86 -11.83
C LYS A 14 19.01 20.84 -10.73
N TYR A 15 19.58 21.00 -9.55
CA TYR A 15 19.29 20.15 -8.39
C TYR A 15 17.82 20.21 -7.97
N LYS A 16 17.22 21.42 -7.90
CA LYS A 16 15.79 21.57 -7.58
C LYS A 16 14.89 20.97 -8.66
N ALA A 17 15.25 21.13 -9.93
CA ALA A 17 14.51 20.54 -11.04
C ALA A 17 14.61 19.01 -11.03
N LEU A 18 15.79 18.45 -10.76
CA LEU A 18 15.99 17.02 -10.61
C LEU A 18 15.20 16.48 -9.40
N LYS A 19 15.21 17.15 -8.25
CA LYS A 19 14.42 16.76 -7.09
C LYS A 19 12.91 16.77 -7.37
N ARG A 20 12.42 17.73 -8.15
CA ARG A 20 11.02 17.78 -8.59
C ARG A 20 10.70 16.70 -9.62
N ARG A 21 11.63 16.40 -10.53
CA ARG A 21 11.52 15.31 -11.51
C ARG A 21 11.51 13.95 -10.85
N VAL A 22 12.42 13.65 -9.92
CA VAL A 22 12.38 12.40 -9.14
C VAL A 22 11.04 12.29 -8.41
N LYS A 23 10.58 13.37 -7.78
CA LYS A 23 9.27 13.41 -7.11
C LYS A 23 8.07 13.24 -8.08
N SER A 24 8.23 13.51 -9.38
CA SER A 24 7.17 13.36 -10.38
C SER A 24 7.28 12.09 -11.24
N GLU A 25 8.49 11.57 -11.44
CA GLU A 25 8.81 10.33 -12.16
C GLU A 25 8.57 9.09 -11.26
N GLU A 26 8.67 9.24 -9.93
CA GLU A 26 8.12 8.27 -8.96
C GLU A 26 6.57 8.20 -9.00
N GLY A 27 5.90 9.02 -9.82
CA GLY A 27 4.52 9.39 -9.57
C GLY A 27 3.41 8.70 -10.37
N ILE A 28 3.59 8.21 -11.61
CA ILE A 28 2.41 8.18 -12.51
C ILE A 28 2.11 6.90 -13.30
N GLU A 29 3.01 5.94 -13.54
CA GLU A 29 2.58 4.77 -14.37
C GLU A 29 3.11 3.38 -13.99
N SER A 30 4.14 3.25 -13.16
CA SER A 30 4.68 1.92 -12.75
C SER A 30 4.50 1.58 -11.28
N ASP A 31 3.80 2.44 -10.54
CA ASP A 31 3.79 2.42 -9.07
C ASP A 31 2.59 1.66 -8.48
N LEU A 32 1.68 1.16 -9.32
CA LEU A 32 0.60 0.26 -8.88
C LEU A 32 1.00 -1.19 -9.16
N ILE A 33 1.05 -2.01 -8.12
CA ILE A 33 1.23 -3.45 -8.22
C ILE A 33 -0.11 -4.15 -8.01
N LYS A 34 -0.32 -5.22 -8.79
CA LYS A 34 -1.49 -6.07 -8.67
C LYS A 34 -1.26 -7.11 -7.57
N ILE A 35 -2.17 -7.19 -6.61
CA ILE A 35 -2.26 -8.26 -5.61
C ILE A 35 -3.49 -9.13 -5.90
N GLY A 36 -3.31 -10.45 -5.78
CA GLY A 36 -4.34 -11.42 -6.15
C GLY A 36 -4.83 -11.24 -7.59
N ASN A 37 -6.15 -11.41 -7.79
CA ASN A 37 -6.73 -11.49 -9.13
C ASN A 37 -6.99 -10.14 -9.80
N SER A 38 -7.11 -9.04 -9.05
CA SER A 38 -7.51 -7.75 -9.64
C SER A 38 -7.24 -6.50 -8.78
N THR A 39 -6.77 -6.64 -7.54
CA THR A 39 -6.62 -5.48 -6.65
C THR A 39 -5.31 -4.76 -6.93
N LEU A 40 -5.39 -3.48 -7.32
CA LEU A 40 -4.22 -2.63 -7.51
C LEU A 40 -3.91 -1.88 -6.21
N VAL A 41 -2.65 -1.88 -5.81
CA VAL A 41 -2.14 -1.15 -4.64
C VAL A 41 -0.87 -0.40 -4.99
N GLU A 42 -0.62 0.72 -4.31
CA GLU A 42 0.62 1.47 -4.48
C GLU A 42 1.81 0.64 -3.94
N LYS A 43 2.81 0.40 -4.80
CA LYS A 43 4.00 -0.40 -4.53
C LYS A 43 4.77 0.14 -3.33
N HIS A 44 4.92 1.45 -3.20
CA HIS A 44 5.60 2.05 -2.06
C HIS A 44 4.85 1.79 -0.75
N LYS A 45 3.51 1.83 -0.75
CA LYS A 45 2.69 1.50 0.42
C LYS A 45 2.82 0.02 0.78
N LEU A 46 2.78 -0.87 -0.22
CA LEU A 46 2.98 -2.31 -0.01
C LEU A 46 4.36 -2.62 0.59
N ASN A 47 5.40 -1.92 0.15
CA ASN A 47 6.77 -2.07 0.66
C ASN A 47 6.93 -1.61 2.12
N MET A 48 6.03 -0.76 2.61
CA MET A 48 6.01 -0.30 4.00
C MET A 48 5.29 -1.28 4.94
N CYS A 49 4.56 -2.27 4.41
CA CYS A 49 3.89 -3.27 5.22
C CYS A 49 4.91 -4.12 6.00
N ARG A 50 4.69 -4.28 7.30
CA ARG A 50 5.61 -4.97 8.21
C ARG A 50 5.58 -6.48 7.95
N LEU A 51 6.73 -7.05 7.61
CA LEU A 51 6.89 -8.48 7.34
C LEU A 51 7.24 -9.31 8.57
N SER A 52 7.27 -8.71 9.77
CA SER A 52 7.70 -9.39 10.99
C SER A 52 6.79 -10.55 11.43
N CYS A 53 5.50 -10.49 11.09
CA CYS A 53 4.54 -11.56 11.32
C CYS A 53 3.28 -11.35 10.47
N VAL A 54 2.53 -12.44 10.25
CA VAL A 54 1.32 -12.46 9.41
C VAL A 54 0.32 -11.39 9.84
N SER A 55 -0.01 -11.31 11.14
CA SER A 55 -1.03 -10.39 11.63
C SER A 55 -0.72 -8.92 11.36
N LYS A 56 0.53 -8.49 11.61
CA LYS A 56 0.95 -7.11 11.32
C LYS A 56 0.92 -6.81 9.83
N PHE A 57 1.36 -7.76 8.99
CA PHE A 57 1.31 -7.59 7.55
C PHE A 57 -0.13 -7.47 7.04
N VAL A 58 -1.03 -8.34 7.52
CA VAL A 58 -2.47 -8.31 7.17
C VAL A 58 -3.08 -6.98 7.57
N SER A 59 -2.86 -6.51 8.80
CA SER A 59 -3.38 -5.21 9.24
C SER A 59 -2.89 -4.05 8.36
N ASP A 60 -1.59 -4.02 8.03
CA ASP A 60 -1.02 -2.98 7.16
C ASP A 60 -1.61 -3.07 5.75
N LEU A 61 -1.70 -4.28 5.19
CA LEU A 61 -2.23 -4.49 3.83
C LEU A 61 -3.72 -4.15 3.74
N LEU A 62 -4.51 -4.45 4.77
CA LEU A 62 -5.91 -4.02 4.87
C LEU A 62 -6.03 -2.49 4.85
N ASP A 63 -5.16 -1.78 5.59
CA ASP A 63 -5.15 -0.31 5.56
C ASP A 63 -4.77 0.22 4.17
N VAL A 64 -3.82 -0.41 3.48
CA VAL A 64 -3.45 -0.02 2.11
C VAL A 64 -4.59 -0.26 1.11
N VAL A 65 -5.35 -1.34 1.25
CA VAL A 65 -6.38 -1.75 0.26
C VAL A 65 -7.74 -1.07 0.49
N PHE A 66 -8.14 -0.90 1.75
CA PHE A 66 -9.45 -0.38 2.12
C PHE A 66 -9.37 1.01 2.76
N GLY A 67 -8.26 1.33 3.43
CA GLY A 67 -8.14 2.53 4.24
C GLY A 67 -8.89 2.43 5.57
N ARG A 68 -8.40 3.19 6.56
CA ARG A 68 -8.95 3.21 7.92
C ARG A 68 -10.44 3.54 7.99
N ASP A 69 -10.94 4.43 7.14
CA ASP A 69 -12.35 4.84 7.19
C ASP A 69 -13.29 3.68 6.84
N ILE A 70 -12.94 2.87 5.84
CA ILE A 70 -13.73 1.71 5.46
C ILE A 70 -13.60 0.63 6.53
N LEU A 71 -12.38 0.34 7.01
CA LEU A 71 -12.16 -0.68 8.05
C LEU A 71 -12.88 -0.35 9.36
N ALA A 72 -12.95 0.92 9.75
CA ALA A 72 -13.66 1.33 10.95
C ALA A 72 -15.19 1.13 10.83
N ASN A 73 -15.73 1.21 9.61
CA ASN A 73 -17.17 1.19 9.34
C ASN A 73 -17.65 -0.10 8.69
N SER A 74 -16.77 -1.07 8.45
CA SER A 74 -17.10 -2.37 7.86
C SER A 74 -16.72 -3.52 8.78
N SER A 75 -17.23 -4.72 8.48
CA SER A 75 -16.86 -5.95 9.18
C SER A 75 -16.60 -7.08 8.21
N MET A 76 -16.05 -8.19 8.71
CA MET A 76 -16.12 -9.44 7.99
C MET A 76 -17.58 -9.90 7.82
N LYS A 77 -17.84 -10.54 6.69
CA LYS A 77 -19.13 -11.16 6.37
C LYS A 77 -19.38 -12.33 7.34
N GLY A 78 -20.62 -12.45 7.83
CA GLY A 78 -21.04 -13.57 8.67
C GLY A 78 -20.92 -13.34 10.19
N ILE A 79 -20.43 -12.18 10.62
CA ILE A 79 -20.48 -11.80 12.05
C ILE A 79 -21.92 -11.41 12.38
N LYS A 80 -22.68 -12.33 13.00
CA LYS A 80 -24.11 -12.21 13.32
C LYS A 80 -24.49 -11.02 14.22
N SER A 81 -23.51 -10.31 14.79
CA SER A 81 -23.70 -9.13 15.66
C SER A 81 -23.11 -7.84 15.08
N ALA A 82 -22.57 -7.87 13.86
CA ALA A 82 -22.03 -6.66 13.25
C ALA A 82 -23.18 -5.83 12.64
N SER A 83 -23.42 -4.65 13.19
CA SER A 83 -24.27 -3.61 12.57
C SER A 83 -23.61 -2.99 11.33
N LYS A 84 -22.34 -3.33 11.08
CA LYS A 84 -21.50 -2.76 10.03
C LYS A 84 -21.65 -3.55 8.72
N PRO A 85 -21.67 -2.88 7.56
CA PRO A 85 -21.68 -3.55 6.26
C PRO A 85 -20.44 -4.44 6.06
N PRO A 86 -20.55 -5.54 5.31
CA PRO A 86 -19.42 -6.41 5.04
C PRO A 86 -18.39 -5.74 4.12
N LEU A 87 -17.11 -6.07 4.32
CA LEU A 87 -16.04 -5.68 3.38
C LEU A 87 -16.27 -6.31 1.99
N PRO A 88 -15.88 -5.62 0.90
CA PRO A 88 -15.89 -6.18 -0.45
C PRO A 88 -15.12 -7.51 -0.53
N GLU A 89 -15.86 -8.59 -0.71
CA GLU A 89 -15.35 -9.98 -0.65
C GLU A 89 -14.25 -10.24 -1.69
N ASN A 90 -14.36 -9.66 -2.88
CA ASN A 90 -13.35 -9.76 -3.92
C ASN A 90 -11.97 -9.20 -3.52
N LYS A 91 -11.94 -8.00 -2.94
CA LYS A 91 -10.71 -7.36 -2.47
C LYS A 91 -10.15 -8.08 -1.25
N LEU A 92 -11.03 -8.53 -0.36
CA LEU A 92 -10.64 -9.24 0.84
C LEU A 92 -9.98 -10.59 0.49
N ASN A 93 -10.57 -11.33 -0.44
CA ASN A 93 -10.00 -12.59 -0.94
C ASN A 93 -8.63 -12.37 -1.58
N ASN A 94 -8.44 -11.28 -2.34
CA ASN A 94 -7.13 -10.94 -2.90
C ASN A 94 -6.08 -10.65 -1.81
N VAL A 95 -6.46 -9.97 -0.72
CA VAL A 95 -5.58 -9.74 0.45
C VAL A 95 -5.21 -11.06 1.13
N MET A 96 -6.20 -11.93 1.35
CA MET A 96 -5.99 -13.23 1.98
C MET A 96 -5.07 -14.11 1.14
N SER A 97 -5.35 -14.29 -0.16
CA SER A 97 -4.52 -15.10 -1.06
C SER A 97 -3.09 -14.57 -1.16
N ASN A 98 -2.91 -13.26 -1.33
CA ASN A 98 -1.59 -12.65 -1.39
C ASN A 98 -0.80 -12.88 -0.08
N THR A 99 -1.47 -12.82 1.08
CA THR A 99 -0.81 -13.09 2.36
C THR A 99 -0.45 -14.56 2.52
N CYS A 100 -1.35 -15.47 2.13
CA CYS A 100 -1.12 -16.91 2.17
C CYS A 100 0.10 -17.28 1.33
N GLU A 101 0.20 -16.78 0.10
CA GLU A 101 1.35 -16.99 -0.78
C GLU A 101 2.64 -16.41 -0.20
N LYS A 102 2.57 -15.21 0.38
CA LYS A 102 3.76 -14.49 0.85
C LYS A 102 4.37 -15.05 2.13
N PHE A 103 3.55 -15.63 2.99
CA PHE A 103 4.00 -16.23 4.26
C PHE A 103 3.94 -17.76 4.26
N ASN A 104 3.45 -18.38 3.17
CA ASN A 104 3.20 -19.81 3.06
C ASN A 104 2.36 -20.37 4.22
N VAL A 105 1.24 -19.69 4.51
CA VAL A 105 0.30 -20.03 5.59
C VAL A 105 -1.09 -20.33 5.04
N ASP A 106 -1.91 -21.02 5.84
CA ASP A 106 -3.28 -21.33 5.48
C ASP A 106 -4.23 -20.12 5.60
N VAL A 107 -5.35 -20.20 4.89
CA VAL A 107 -6.39 -19.16 4.87
C VAL A 107 -7.02 -18.95 6.25
N GLY A 108 -7.08 -19.98 7.10
CA GLY A 108 -7.61 -19.88 8.47
C GLY A 108 -6.74 -19.00 9.36
N THR A 109 -5.42 -19.18 9.30
CA THR A 109 -4.45 -18.33 10.01
C THR A 109 -4.56 -16.86 9.58
N VAL A 110 -4.69 -16.61 8.28
CA VAL A 110 -4.86 -15.24 7.76
C VAL A 110 -6.23 -14.67 8.13
N GLY A 111 -7.28 -15.49 8.03
CA GLY A 111 -8.65 -15.10 8.36
C GLY A 111 -8.84 -14.72 9.83
N ALA A 112 -8.08 -15.33 10.75
CA ALA A 112 -8.08 -14.94 12.16
C ALA A 112 -7.41 -13.57 12.43
N ALA A 113 -6.59 -13.07 11.50
CA ALA A 113 -5.91 -11.79 11.61
C ALA A 113 -6.67 -10.63 10.93
N VAL A 114 -7.72 -10.93 10.17
CA VAL A 114 -8.64 -9.97 9.52
C VAL A 114 -9.75 -9.58 10.48
#